data_AF-A0A932YXQ3-F1
#
_entry.id   AF-A0A932YXQ3-F1
#
_cell.length_a   1.000
_cell.length_b   1.000
_cell.length_c   1.000
_cell.angle_alpha   90.00
_cell.angle_beta   90.00
_cell.angle_gamma   90.00
#
_symmetry.space_group_name_H-M   'P 1'
#
loop_
_entity.id
_entity.type
_entity.pdbx_description
1 polymer ?
#
loop_
_entity_poly.entity_id
_entity_poly.type
_entity_poly.pdbx_seq_one_letter_code
_entity_poly.pdbx_strand_id
1 'polypeptide(L)'
;MLLDIGIGIFASILVGKLFSLPLTPLLVGFGVACALIPDIDLWYTIARRGHRDIHAIIKHRNILHYPLVYIPVGTALTALFGYQWSLLFFLASFGHFIHDSIGLGWGVAWLWPFTTRSYTFFYRYTAPEKRLPRQALYRWERQDMDRLIDTYRDANWLRNIYLKLHPVFAIEIAGFLFAVYLLWRIGAAYAGN
;
A
#
# COMPACT_ATOMS: atom_id res chain seq x y z
N MET A 1 -0.85 0.61 -6.03
CA MET A 1 0.26 1.46 -6.53
C MET A 1 -0.12 2.93 -6.75
N LEU A 2 -1.10 3.29 -7.60
CA LEU A 2 -1.41 4.73 -7.83
C LEU A 2 -1.91 5.42 -6.56
N LEU A 3 -2.79 4.75 -5.82
CA LEU A 3 -3.26 5.25 -4.54
C LEU A 3 -2.12 5.37 -3.51
N ASP A 4 -1.13 4.48 -3.54
CA ASP A 4 0.02 4.51 -2.63
C ASP A 4 0.92 5.72 -2.89
N ILE A 5 1.09 6.10 -4.16
CA ILE A 5 1.71 7.40 -4.52
C ILE A 5 0.89 8.56 -3.91
N GLY A 6 -0.44 8.50 -4.05
CA GLY A 6 -1.33 9.47 -3.42
C GLY A 6 -1.20 9.53 -1.90
N ILE A 7 -1.12 8.38 -1.23
CA ILE A 7 -0.90 8.24 0.22
C ILE A 7 0.42 8.90 0.61
N GLY A 8 1.50 8.65 -0.12
CA GLY A 8 2.79 9.28 0.11
C GLY A 8 2.73 10.81 -0.01
N ILE A 9 2.05 11.33 -1.04
CA ILE A 9 1.82 12.78 -1.21
C ILE A 9 1.00 13.36 -0.05
N PHE A 10 -0.10 12.71 0.34
CA PHE A 10 -0.92 13.15 1.48
C PHE A 10 -0.15 13.17 2.78
N ALA A 11 0.65 12.14 3.05
CA ALA A 11 1.49 12.06 4.22
C ALA A 11 2.49 13.23 4.24
N SER A 12 3.15 13.53 3.10
CA SER A 12 4.09 14.66 2.99
C SER A 12 3.40 16.00 3.22
N ILE A 13 2.19 16.21 2.68
CA ILE A 13 1.40 17.43 2.91
C ILE A 13 1.06 17.57 4.40
N LEU A 14 0.57 16.51 5.03
CA LEU A 14 0.17 16.51 6.43
C LEU A 14 1.36 16.80 7.35
N VAL A 15 2.49 16.09 7.16
CA VAL A 15 3.71 16.33 7.94
C VAL A 15 4.26 17.73 7.68
N GLY A 16 4.29 18.17 6.42
CA GLY A 16 4.71 19.54 6.09
C GLY A 16 3.92 20.60 6.84
N LYS A 17 2.59 20.44 6.91
CA LYS A 17 1.71 21.34 7.66
C LYS A 17 1.90 21.26 9.17
N LEU A 18 1.98 20.05 9.74
CA LEU A 18 2.10 19.84 11.19
C LEU A 18 3.41 20.40 11.77
N PHE A 19 4.47 20.42 10.97
CA PHE A 19 5.82 20.81 11.38
C PHE A 19 6.29 22.12 10.75
N SER A 20 5.41 22.82 10.03
CA SER A 20 5.73 24.03 9.29
C SER A 20 6.94 23.85 8.35
N LEU A 21 7.07 22.68 7.72
CA LEU A 21 8.14 22.40 6.76
C LEU A 21 7.69 22.83 5.36
N PRO A 22 8.60 23.41 4.54
CA PRO A 22 8.30 23.66 3.14
C PRO A 22 8.04 22.34 2.41
N LEU A 23 7.01 22.31 1.56
CA LEU A 23 6.71 21.16 0.69
C LEU A 23 7.70 21.08 -0.48
N THR A 24 8.94 20.73 -0.15
CA THR A 24 10.00 20.53 -1.14
C THR A 24 9.79 19.24 -1.94
N PRO A 25 10.33 19.14 -3.16
CA PRO A 25 10.34 17.88 -3.92
C PRO A 25 10.97 16.72 -3.14
N LEU A 26 11.96 17.01 -2.27
CA LEU A 26 12.58 15.99 -1.41
C LEU A 26 11.59 15.42 -0.39
N LEU A 27 10.84 16.28 0.31
CA LEU A 27 9.85 15.83 1.31
C LEU A 27 8.74 14.99 0.66
N VAL A 28 8.26 15.42 -0.52
CA VAL A 28 7.23 14.70 -1.28
C VAL A 28 7.78 13.39 -1.84
N GLY A 29 8.95 13.44 -2.47
CA GLY A 29 9.62 12.26 -3.04
C GLY A 29 9.93 11.21 -1.97
N PHE A 30 10.37 11.64 -0.78
CA PHE A 30 10.59 10.75 0.36
C PHE A 30 9.30 10.11 0.85
N GLY A 31 8.20 10.86 0.97
CA GLY A 31 6.90 10.32 1.36
C GLY A 31 6.37 9.27 0.36
N VAL A 32 6.47 9.56 -0.94
CA VAL A 32 6.13 8.60 -2.01
C VAL A 32 7.01 7.36 -1.94
N ALA A 33 8.34 7.53 -1.77
CA ALA A 33 9.24 6.41 -1.61
C ALA A 33 8.84 5.55 -0.41
N CYS A 34 8.58 6.16 0.75
CA CYS A 34 8.16 5.44 1.96
C CYS A 34 6.87 4.64 1.78
N ALA A 35 5.90 5.18 1.04
CA ALA A 35 4.66 4.47 0.73
C ALA A 35 4.90 3.26 -0.18
N LEU A 36 5.85 3.36 -1.11
CA LEU A 36 6.15 2.30 -2.08
C LEU A 36 7.20 1.27 -1.63
N ILE A 37 7.92 1.51 -0.54
CA ILE A 37 8.93 0.57 0.00
C ILE A 37 8.37 -0.85 0.17
N PRO A 38 7.16 -1.08 0.73
CA PRO A 38 6.60 -2.41 0.85
C PRO A 38 6.55 -3.17 -0.49
N ASP A 39 6.16 -2.52 -1.58
CA ASP A 39 6.01 -3.10 -2.92
C ASP A 39 7.35 -3.40 -3.63
N ILE A 40 8.50 -3.05 -3.05
CA ILE A 40 9.81 -3.44 -3.60
C ILE A 40 9.92 -4.97 -3.66
N ASP A 41 9.23 -5.69 -2.78
CA ASP A 41 9.19 -7.16 -2.79
C ASP A 41 8.52 -7.75 -4.04
N LEU A 42 7.61 -7.03 -4.70
CA LEU A 42 7.04 -7.43 -5.99
C LEU A 42 8.13 -7.49 -7.07
N TRP A 43 8.94 -6.43 -7.17
CA TRP A 43 10.03 -6.34 -8.14
C TRP A 43 11.11 -7.38 -7.86
N TYR A 44 11.47 -7.56 -6.60
CA TYR A 44 12.36 -8.64 -6.16
C TYR A 44 11.82 -10.01 -6.58
N THR A 45 10.51 -10.25 -6.38
CA THR A 45 9.85 -11.51 -6.73
C THR A 45 9.87 -11.75 -8.24
N ILE A 46 9.52 -10.74 -9.04
CA ILE A 46 9.56 -10.81 -10.51
C ILE A 46 10.99 -11.07 -10.99
N ALA A 47 11.99 -10.41 -10.42
CA ALA A 47 13.40 -10.61 -10.79
C ALA A 47 13.90 -12.02 -10.46
N ARG A 48 13.45 -12.60 -9.34
CA ARG A 48 13.89 -13.93 -8.88
C ARG A 48 13.14 -15.11 -9.49
N ARG A 49 11.84 -14.96 -9.75
CA ARG A 49 10.95 -16.06 -10.16
C ARG A 49 10.29 -15.85 -11.51
N GLY A 50 10.47 -14.67 -12.11
CA GLY A 50 9.86 -14.29 -13.37
C GLY A 50 8.40 -13.87 -13.23
N HIS A 51 7.89 -13.22 -14.28
CA HIS A 51 6.52 -12.71 -14.34
C HIS A 51 5.45 -13.80 -14.57
N ARG A 52 5.88 -15.06 -14.81
CA ARG A 52 4.97 -16.20 -15.07
C ARG A 52 4.58 -16.97 -13.81
N ASP A 53 5.34 -16.85 -12.71
CA ASP A 53 5.00 -17.45 -11.43
C ASP A 53 3.96 -16.59 -10.70
N ILE A 54 2.69 -16.78 -11.06
CA ILE A 54 1.57 -16.03 -10.51
C ILE A 54 1.37 -16.27 -9.00
N HIS A 55 1.71 -17.46 -8.49
CA HIS A 55 1.63 -17.72 -7.05
C HIS A 55 2.67 -16.90 -6.32
N ALA A 56 3.90 -16.83 -6.83
CA ALA A 56 4.92 -15.97 -6.26
C ALA A 56 4.51 -14.49 -6.32
N ILE A 57 4.04 -14.01 -7.48
CA ILE A 57 3.58 -12.63 -7.63
C ILE A 57 2.46 -12.32 -6.64
N ILE A 58 1.49 -13.20 -6.42
CA ILE A 58 0.42 -12.95 -5.45
C ILE A 58 0.96 -13.01 -4.01
N LYS A 59 1.91 -13.89 -3.73
CA LYS A 59 2.51 -14.10 -2.40
C LYS A 59 3.68 -13.17 -2.08
N HIS A 60 4.05 -12.22 -2.96
CA HIS A 60 5.17 -11.28 -2.76
C HIS A 60 5.12 -10.59 -1.40
N ARG A 61 3.91 -10.25 -0.93
CA ARG A 61 3.65 -9.61 0.38
C ARG A 61 4.17 -10.37 1.59
N ASN A 62 4.58 -11.63 1.44
CA ASN A 62 5.25 -12.38 2.51
C ASN A 62 6.76 -12.03 2.66
N ILE A 63 7.21 -10.87 2.19
CA ILE A 63 8.61 -10.44 2.28
C ILE A 63 8.74 -9.11 3.03
N LEU A 64 8.12 -8.03 2.54
CA LEU A 64 8.26 -6.69 3.14
C LEU A 64 6.96 -6.18 3.79
N HIS A 65 5.83 -6.87 3.64
CA HIS A 65 4.55 -6.43 4.22
C HIS A 65 4.36 -6.91 5.66
N TYR A 66 5.31 -6.52 6.51
CA TYR A 66 5.35 -6.82 7.94
C TYR A 66 5.36 -5.51 8.75
N PRO A 67 4.19 -4.95 9.09
CA PRO A 67 4.09 -3.61 9.69
C PRO A 67 4.91 -3.44 10.97
N LEU A 68 5.03 -4.48 11.80
CA LEU A 68 5.82 -4.40 13.04
C LEU A 68 7.34 -4.26 12.79
N VAL A 69 7.85 -4.68 11.63
CA VAL A 69 9.26 -4.44 11.24
C VAL A 69 9.53 -2.96 10.97
N TYR A 70 8.50 -2.20 10.62
CA TYR A 70 8.63 -0.78 10.29
C TYR A 70 8.73 0.07 11.57
N ILE A 71 8.30 -0.44 12.73
CA ILE A 71 8.43 0.25 14.02
C ILE A 71 9.90 0.54 14.39
N PRO A 72 10.83 -0.45 14.42
CA PRO A 72 12.23 -0.15 14.71
C PRO A 72 12.88 0.74 13.65
N VAL A 73 12.48 0.61 12.37
CA VAL A 73 12.96 1.51 11.29
C VAL A 73 12.52 2.96 11.55
N GLY A 74 11.24 3.19 11.84
CA GLY A 74 10.73 4.51 12.20
C GLY A 74 11.36 5.08 13.46
N THR A 75 11.69 4.21 14.43
CA THR A 75 12.43 4.60 15.64
C THR A 75 13.83 5.07 15.30
N ALA A 76 14.56 4.33 14.45
CA ALA A 76 15.87 4.74 13.97
C ALA A 76 15.83 6.06 13.18
N LEU A 77 14.81 6.25 12.32
CA LEU A 77 14.60 7.51 11.62
C LEU A 77 14.38 8.70 12.57
N THR A 78 13.67 8.47 13.69
CA THR A 78 13.51 9.50 14.73
C THR A 78 14.86 9.92 15.29
N ALA A 79 15.72 8.96 15.63
CA ALA A 79 17.03 9.22 16.21
C ALA A 79 17.99 9.93 15.24
N LEU A 80 17.91 9.61 13.95
CA LEU A 80 18.85 10.11 12.93
C LEU A 80 18.41 11.44 12.29
N PHE A 81 17.11 11.62 12.06
CA PHE A 81 16.59 12.73 11.26
C PHE A 81 15.52 13.55 11.97
N GLY A 82 14.98 13.06 13.10
CA GLY A 82 13.94 13.72 13.87
C GLY A 82 12.54 13.15 13.65
N TYR A 83 11.61 13.58 14.51
CA TYR A 83 10.25 13.04 14.61
C TYR A 83 9.38 13.29 13.36
N GLN A 84 9.65 14.36 12.59
CA GLN A 84 8.97 14.65 11.32
C GLN A 84 9.14 13.54 10.28
N TRP A 85 10.37 13.02 10.12
CA TRP A 85 10.68 12.00 9.12
C TRP A 85 10.16 10.62 9.54
N SER A 86 10.21 10.33 10.84
CA SER A 86 9.59 9.13 11.39
C SER A 86 8.08 9.14 11.21
N LEU A 87 7.41 10.27 11.48
CA LEU A 87 5.98 10.39 11.26
C LEU A 87 5.62 10.27 9.78
N LEU A 88 6.41 10.88 8.88
CA LEU A 88 6.21 10.75 7.43
C LEU A 88 6.33 9.30 6.98
N PHE A 89 7.40 8.62 7.41
CA PHE A 89 7.60 7.20 7.13
C PHE A 89 6.45 6.34 7.67
N PHE A 90 6.02 6.57 8.92
CA PHE A 90 4.90 5.86 9.53
C PHE A 90 3.62 6.08 8.74
N LEU A 91 3.20 7.32 8.49
CA LEU A 91 1.95 7.61 7.79
C LEU A 91 1.94 7.04 6.37
N ALA A 92 3.05 7.16 5.65
CA ALA A 92 3.16 6.68 4.28
C ALA A 92 3.13 5.13 4.22
N SER A 93 4.01 4.45 4.96
CA SER A 93 4.09 2.99 4.95
C SER A 93 2.87 2.33 5.60
N PHE A 94 2.36 2.87 6.70
CA PHE A 94 1.16 2.35 7.36
C PHE A 94 -0.09 2.57 6.51
N GLY A 95 -0.17 3.71 5.81
CA GLY A 95 -1.20 3.97 4.80
C GLY A 95 -1.21 2.91 3.70
N HIS A 96 -0.03 2.54 3.17
CA HIS A 96 0.12 1.43 2.22
C HIS A 96 -0.41 0.11 2.80
N PHE A 97 -0.02 -0.25 4.03
CA PHE A 97 -0.51 -1.49 4.65
C PHE A 97 -2.02 -1.53 4.86
N ILE A 98 -2.64 -0.39 5.24
CA ILE A 98 -4.10 -0.29 5.32
C ILE A 98 -4.71 -0.50 3.94
N HIS A 99 -4.19 0.19 2.92
CA HIS A 99 -4.68 0.06 1.55
C HIS A 99 -4.59 -1.38 1.05
N ASP A 100 -3.45 -2.05 1.26
CA ASP A 100 -3.24 -3.45 0.89
C ASP A 100 -4.05 -4.46 1.70
N SER A 101 -4.62 -4.01 2.82
CA SER A 101 -5.58 -4.78 3.58
C SER A 101 -7.00 -4.63 3.06
N ILE A 102 -7.27 -3.80 2.06
CA ILE A 102 -8.63 -3.52 1.54
C ILE A 102 -8.66 -3.74 0.02
N GLY A 103 -9.61 -4.55 -0.44
CA GLY A 103 -9.88 -4.76 -1.86
C GLY A 103 -8.95 -5.75 -2.54
N LEU A 104 -7.72 -5.35 -2.86
CA LEU A 104 -6.79 -6.15 -3.68
C LEU A 104 -5.75 -6.90 -2.84
N GLY A 105 -5.40 -8.10 -3.32
CA GLY A 105 -4.46 -9.00 -2.68
C GLY A 105 -5.02 -9.74 -1.45
N TRP A 106 -4.17 -10.58 -0.85
CA TRP A 106 -4.57 -11.52 0.22
C TRP A 106 -4.23 -11.01 1.62
N GLY A 107 -4.31 -9.69 1.79
CA GLY A 107 -4.08 -9.01 3.06
C GLY A 107 -2.61 -8.85 3.45
N VAL A 108 -2.42 -8.34 4.66
CA VAL A 108 -1.11 -8.00 5.25
C VAL A 108 -0.92 -8.77 6.54
N ALA A 109 0.32 -9.21 6.81
CA ALA A 109 0.68 -9.94 8.02
C ALA A 109 0.95 -8.97 9.20
N TRP A 110 -0.10 -8.26 9.63
CA TRP A 110 -0.06 -7.21 10.65
C TRP A 110 0.65 -7.59 11.96
N LEU A 111 0.55 -8.86 12.34
CA LEU A 111 1.02 -9.37 13.62
C LEU A 111 2.27 -10.25 13.51
N TRP A 112 2.95 -10.25 12.37
CA TRP A 112 4.25 -10.92 12.23
C TRP A 112 5.29 -10.21 13.13
N PRO A 113 6.17 -10.92 13.87
CA PRO A 113 6.47 -12.36 13.79
C PRO A 113 5.63 -13.27 14.71
N PHE A 114 4.68 -12.73 15.46
CA PHE A 114 3.88 -13.51 16.42
C PHE A 114 2.91 -14.49 15.73
N THR A 115 2.51 -14.19 14.50
CA THR A 115 1.70 -15.08 13.67
C THR A 115 2.03 -14.89 12.19
N THR A 116 1.82 -15.95 11.40
CA THR A 116 1.99 -15.96 9.95
C THR A 116 0.69 -15.66 9.19
N ARG A 117 -0.38 -15.32 9.90
CA ARG A 117 -1.69 -15.00 9.32
C ARG A 117 -1.67 -13.63 8.64
N SER A 118 -2.31 -13.56 7.47
CA SER A 118 -2.60 -12.30 6.78
C SER A 118 -4.03 -11.86 7.03
N TYR A 119 -4.28 -10.56 7.06
CA TYR A 119 -5.58 -9.98 7.36
C TYR A 119 -6.05 -9.06 6.24
N THR A 120 -7.32 -9.20 5.86
CA THR A 120 -8.03 -8.31 4.93
C THR A 120 -9.24 -7.73 5.64
N PHE A 121 -9.51 -6.44 5.46
CA PHE A 121 -10.61 -5.71 6.07
C PHE A 121 -11.70 -5.42 5.05
N PHE A 122 -12.95 -5.63 5.46
CA PHE A 122 -14.22 -5.28 4.81
C PHE A 122 -14.51 -5.92 3.44
N TYR A 123 -13.59 -5.80 2.49
CA TYR A 123 -13.79 -6.13 1.09
C TYR A 123 -12.58 -6.86 0.52
N ARG A 124 -12.84 -7.95 -0.21
CA ARG A 124 -11.86 -8.69 -0.99
C ARG A 124 -12.43 -8.95 -2.37
N TYR A 125 -11.74 -8.49 -3.41
CA TYR A 125 -12.08 -8.83 -4.78
C TYR A 125 -11.78 -10.31 -5.07
N THR A 126 -12.73 -11.01 -5.67
CA THR A 126 -12.60 -12.38 -6.17
C THR A 126 -13.21 -12.49 -7.55
N ALA A 127 -12.99 -13.63 -8.23
CA ALA A 127 -13.60 -13.87 -9.53
C ALA A 127 -15.15 -13.72 -9.48
N PRO A 128 -15.81 -13.14 -10.50
CA PRO A 128 -17.25 -12.88 -10.48
C PRO A 128 -18.12 -14.09 -10.12
N GLU A 129 -17.71 -15.27 -10.61
CA GLU A 129 -18.36 -16.56 -10.41
C GLU A 129 -18.02 -17.23 -9.07
N LYS A 130 -17.06 -16.71 -8.31
CA LYS A 130 -16.62 -17.26 -7.02
C LYS A 130 -16.61 -16.16 -5.97
N ARG A 131 -17.61 -16.16 -5.10
CA ARG A 131 -17.76 -15.11 -4.07
C ARG A 131 -17.36 -15.62 -2.70
N LEU A 132 -16.57 -14.82 -2.00
CA LEU A 132 -16.36 -15.01 -0.57
C LEU A 132 -17.56 -14.48 0.23
N PRO A 133 -17.87 -15.06 1.39
CA PRO A 133 -18.85 -14.50 2.31
C PRO A 133 -18.39 -13.12 2.77
N ARG A 134 -19.31 -12.14 2.86
CA ARG A 134 -18.98 -10.79 3.33
C ARG A 134 -18.60 -10.82 4.80
N GLN A 135 -17.37 -10.40 5.12
CA GLN A 135 -16.86 -10.29 6.49
C GLN A 135 -16.16 -8.95 6.69
N ALA A 136 -16.28 -8.40 7.90
CA ALA A 136 -15.52 -7.20 8.28
C ALA A 136 -14.01 -7.49 8.39
N LEU A 137 -13.65 -8.72 8.76
CA LEU A 137 -12.28 -9.16 8.93
C LEU A 137 -12.13 -10.58 8.37
N TYR A 138 -11.29 -10.73 7.35
CA TYR A 138 -10.84 -12.03 6.89
C TYR A 138 -9.48 -12.35 7.49
N ARG A 139 -9.29 -13.63 7.80
CA ARG A 139 -8.03 -14.17 8.35
C ARG A 139 -7.57 -15.29 7.44
N TRP A 140 -6.37 -15.16 6.91
CA TRP A 140 -5.80 -16.09 5.95
C TRP A 140 -4.63 -16.84 6.58
N GLU A 141 -4.77 -18.15 6.72
CA GLU A 141 -3.66 -19.01 7.13
C GLU A 141 -2.67 -19.14 5.97
N ARG A 142 -1.37 -18.99 6.26
CA ARG A 142 -0.32 -19.02 5.23
C ARG A 142 -0.30 -20.35 4.45
N GLN A 143 -0.61 -21.45 5.12
CA GLN A 143 -0.65 -22.79 4.53
C GLN A 143 -1.84 -22.99 3.56
N ASP A 144 -2.93 -22.25 3.75
CA ASP A 144 -4.13 -22.33 2.90
C ASP A 144 -4.05 -21.41 1.68
N MET A 145 -3.05 -20.52 1.63
CA MET A 145 -2.98 -19.43 0.66
C MET A 145 -2.99 -19.93 -0.79
N ASP A 146 -2.25 -20.99 -1.09
CA ASP A 146 -2.19 -21.54 -2.45
C ASP A 146 -3.55 -22.10 -2.88
N ARG A 147 -4.20 -22.88 -2.03
CA ARG A 147 -5.56 -23.38 -2.26
C ARG A 147 -6.56 -22.23 -2.46
N LEU A 148 -6.48 -21.19 -1.64
CA LEU A 148 -7.35 -20.02 -1.73
C LEU A 148 -7.12 -19.23 -3.03
N ILE A 149 -5.87 -19.06 -3.44
CA ILE A 149 -5.49 -18.43 -4.71
C ILE A 149 -6.09 -19.23 -5.86
N ASP A 150 -5.87 -20.54 -5.93
CA ASP A 150 -6.40 -21.39 -7.01
C ASP A 150 -7.92 -21.38 -7.04
N THR A 151 -8.54 -21.36 -5.86
CA THR A 151 -9.98 -21.35 -5.75
C THR A 151 -10.54 -20.00 -6.20
N TYR A 152 -10.15 -18.87 -5.61
CA TYR A 152 -10.90 -17.60 -5.77
C TYR A 152 -10.25 -16.56 -6.68
N ARG A 153 -9.02 -16.78 -7.18
CA ARG A 153 -8.38 -15.80 -8.06
C ARG A 153 -9.19 -15.60 -9.33
N ASP A 154 -9.18 -14.37 -9.79
CA ASP A 154 -9.61 -14.01 -11.14
C ASP A 154 -8.38 -14.02 -12.06
N ALA A 155 -8.33 -14.95 -13.01
CA ALA A 155 -7.23 -15.02 -13.98
C ALA A 155 -7.15 -13.76 -14.86
N ASN A 156 -8.26 -13.05 -15.03
CA ASN A 156 -8.38 -11.83 -15.83
C ASN A 156 -8.54 -10.58 -14.96
N TRP A 157 -8.09 -10.60 -13.69
CA TRP A 157 -8.27 -9.51 -12.73
C TRP A 157 -7.82 -8.16 -13.29
N LEU A 158 -6.68 -8.10 -13.99
CA LEU A 158 -6.16 -6.85 -14.55
C LEU A 158 -7.16 -6.25 -15.53
N ARG A 159 -7.72 -7.07 -16.43
CA ARG A 159 -8.76 -6.64 -17.38
C ARG A 159 -10.05 -6.26 -16.65
N ASN A 160 -10.45 -7.05 -15.66
CA ASN A 160 -11.73 -6.86 -14.98
C ASN A 160 -11.74 -5.64 -14.04
N ILE A 161 -10.57 -5.22 -13.55
CA ILE A 161 -10.44 -4.10 -12.61
C ILE A 161 -9.96 -2.83 -13.31
N TYR A 162 -8.92 -2.91 -14.15
CA TYR A 162 -8.27 -1.72 -14.71
C TYR A 162 -8.70 -1.39 -16.15
N LEU A 163 -9.21 -2.36 -16.91
CA LEU A 163 -9.73 -2.12 -18.27
C LEU A 163 -11.26 -1.97 -18.31
N LYS A 164 -11.92 -2.04 -17.15
CA LYS A 164 -13.35 -1.80 -16.96
C LYS A 164 -13.52 -0.76 -15.85
N LEU A 165 -14.66 -0.07 -15.85
CA LEU A 165 -15.00 0.84 -14.77
C LEU A 165 -15.33 0.04 -13.50
N HIS A 166 -14.29 -0.24 -12.69
CA HIS A 166 -14.41 -0.95 -11.43
C HIS A 166 -14.23 0.02 -10.25
N PRO A 167 -15.01 -0.11 -9.14
CA PRO A 167 -14.93 0.81 -8.01
C PRO A 167 -13.52 0.95 -7.42
N VAL A 168 -12.76 -0.14 -7.34
CA VAL A 168 -11.37 -0.11 -6.83
C VAL A 168 -10.50 0.81 -7.69
N PHE A 169 -10.53 0.65 -9.01
CA PHE A 169 -9.74 1.49 -9.91
C PHE A 169 -10.17 2.95 -9.87
N ALA A 170 -11.48 3.20 -9.79
CA ALA A 170 -12.02 4.55 -9.64
C ALA A 170 -11.53 5.22 -8.34
N ILE A 171 -11.51 4.48 -7.22
CA ILE A 171 -10.99 4.97 -5.94
C ILE A 171 -9.49 5.23 -6.03
N GLU A 172 -8.71 4.33 -6.63
CA GLU A 172 -7.26 4.52 -6.79
C GLU A 172 -6.93 5.78 -7.59
N ILE A 173 -7.58 5.97 -8.76
CA ILE A 173 -7.39 7.16 -9.60
C ILE A 173 -7.86 8.42 -8.87
N ALA A 174 -9.06 8.40 -8.29
CA ALA A 174 -9.62 9.57 -7.63
C ALA A 174 -8.73 10.01 -6.46
N GLY A 175 -8.26 9.08 -5.63
CA GLY A 175 -7.34 9.37 -4.53
C GLY A 175 -6.01 9.94 -5.00
N PHE A 176 -5.42 9.36 -6.05
CA PHE A 176 -4.18 9.87 -6.65
C PHE A 176 -4.34 11.28 -7.23
N LEU A 177 -5.35 11.49 -8.08
CA LEU A 177 -5.60 12.80 -8.71
C LEU A 177 -5.91 13.87 -7.66
N PHE A 178 -6.66 13.53 -6.62
CA PHE A 178 -6.95 14.44 -5.53
C PHE A 178 -5.68 14.83 -4.75
N ALA A 179 -4.77 13.87 -4.51
CA ALA A 179 -3.48 14.14 -3.87
C ALA A 179 -2.62 15.10 -4.72
N VAL A 180 -2.53 14.85 -6.03
CA VAL A 180 -1.79 15.71 -6.97
C VAL A 180 -2.40 17.11 -7.04
N TYR A 181 -3.73 17.20 -7.11
CA TYR A 181 -4.44 18.48 -7.09
C TYR A 181 -4.13 19.28 -5.82
N LEU A 182 -4.18 18.65 -4.65
CA LEU A 182 -3.87 19.34 -3.39
C LEU A 182 -2.40 19.76 -3.32
N LEU A 183 -1.48 18.91 -3.76
CA LEU A 183 -0.06 19.26 -3.85
C LEU A 183 0.15 20.49 -4.75
N TRP A 184 -0.46 20.52 -5.92
CA TRP A 184 -0.39 21.65 -6.84
C TRP A 184 -0.98 22.93 -6.25
N ARG A 185 -2.17 22.84 -5.63
CA ARG A 185 -2.84 23.99 -5.00
C ARG A 185 -2.01 24.60 -3.89
N ILE A 186 -1.41 23.77 -3.04
CA ILE A 186 -0.56 24.24 -1.94
C ILE A 186 0.75 24.82 -2.49
N GLY A 187 1.39 24.13 -3.44
CA GLY A 187 2.62 24.63 -4.08
C GLY A 187 2.44 25.99 -4.76
N ALA A 188 1.32 26.19 -5.46
CA ALA A 188 0.98 27.46 -6.10
C ALA A 188 0.83 28.61 -5.09
N ALA A 189 0.29 28.34 -3.89
CA ALA A 189 0.14 29.34 -2.85
C ALA A 189 1.49 29.81 -2.28
N TYR A 190 2.51 28.94 -2.27
CA TYR A 190 3.87 29.31 -1.84
C TYR A 190 4.64 30.10 -2.90
N ALA A 191 4.36 29.91 -4.19
CA ALA A 191 5.06 30.61 -5.27
C ALA A 191 4.57 32.05 -5.51
N GLY A 192 3.41 32.42 -4.96
CA GLY A 192 2.80 33.74 -5.10
C GLY A 192 3.08 34.73 -3.96
N ASN A 193 3.84 34.29 -2.94
CA ASN A 193 4.35 35.13 -1.84
C ASN A 193 5.85 35.38 -2.04
#